data_AF-A0A2E3P1S9-F1
#
_entry.id   AF-A0A2E3P1S9-F1
#
_cell.length_a   1.000
_cell.length_b   1.000
_cell.length_c   1.000
_cell.angle_alpha   90.00
_cell.angle_beta   90.00
_cell.angle_gamma   90.00
#
_symmetry.space_group_name_H-M   'P 1'
#
loop_
_entity.id
_entity.type
_entity.pdbx_description
1 polymer ?
#
loop_
_entity_poly.entity_id
_entity_poly.type
_entity_poly.pdbx_seq_one_letter_code
_entity_poly.pdbx_strand_id
1 'polypeptide(L)'
;MNATTVVTGANRGIGLATAQLLADQGHEVVGTGRTAPENFPGTFYEVDFADSANLAAVGAEIAERHAVTGLVNNAGLSQARSIETVTMEDMDAHYQVNLRALVQLTQIMLPRLKAAEGGGRIVNIASRVVVGRAVRTPYVATKAALVGLTRSWALDLAHDGITVNCIAPGPVATKLFKGNHPDGSKELVDVLASIPLGRAGVPEEIAGPIAFLLSPAASYITGQTLYVCGGGSIGHVPV
;
A
#
# COMPACT_ATOMS: atom_id res chain seq x y z
N MET A 1 18.36 1.69 -17.60
CA MET A 1 18.19 2.80 -16.64
C MET A 1 17.78 2.22 -15.30
N ASN A 2 18.17 2.83 -14.19
CA ASN A 2 17.70 2.40 -12.87
C ASN A 2 16.19 2.71 -12.75
N ALA A 3 15.42 1.82 -12.12
CA ALA A 3 13.98 2.01 -11.96
C ALA A 3 13.69 3.15 -10.96
N THR A 4 12.79 4.07 -11.31
CA THR A 4 12.29 5.10 -10.38
C THR A 4 10.95 4.68 -9.79
N THR A 5 10.85 4.60 -8.47
CA THR A 5 9.64 4.13 -7.76
C THR A 5 9.11 5.16 -6.79
N VAL A 6 7.83 5.51 -6.93
CA VAL A 6 7.10 6.32 -5.95
C VAL A 6 6.50 5.42 -4.88
N VAL A 7 6.74 5.72 -3.60
CA VAL A 7 6.17 5.00 -2.46
C VAL A 7 5.33 5.96 -1.60
N THR A 8 4.02 5.74 -1.52
CA THR A 8 3.14 6.58 -0.71
C THR A 8 3.11 6.13 0.74
N GLY A 9 2.98 7.07 1.68
CA GLY A 9 3.06 6.77 3.12
C GLY A 9 4.43 6.24 3.53
N ALA A 10 5.50 6.76 2.92
CA ALA A 10 6.87 6.28 3.10
C ALA A 10 7.58 6.87 4.34
N ASN A 11 6.86 7.60 5.19
CA ASN A 11 7.42 8.22 6.38
C ASN A 11 7.69 7.25 7.54
N ARG A 12 7.17 6.02 7.49
CA ARG A 12 7.36 4.99 8.52
C ARG A 12 6.89 3.60 8.06
N GLY A 13 7.20 2.58 8.85
CA GLY A 13 6.59 1.25 8.72
C GLY A 13 6.88 0.61 7.36
N ILE A 14 5.86 -0.04 6.77
CA ILE A 14 5.97 -0.77 5.50
C ILE A 14 6.51 0.14 4.39
N GLY A 15 6.00 1.36 4.25
CA GLY A 15 6.44 2.29 3.22
C GLY A 15 7.91 2.68 3.34
N LEU A 16 8.38 2.97 4.57
CA LEU A 16 9.79 3.31 4.79
C LEU A 16 10.72 2.11 4.57
N ALA A 17 10.34 0.92 5.05
CA ALA A 17 11.12 -0.30 4.82
C ALA A 17 11.18 -0.66 3.32
N THR A 18 10.09 -0.43 2.59
CA THR A 18 10.04 -0.60 1.13
C THR A 18 10.96 0.40 0.44
N ALA A 19 10.91 1.68 0.84
CA ALA A 19 11.78 2.71 0.29
C ALA A 19 13.27 2.36 0.50
N GLN A 20 13.66 1.91 1.71
CA GLN A 20 15.02 1.49 2.00
C GLN A 20 15.45 0.31 1.13
N LEU A 21 14.65 -0.76 1.08
CA LEU A 21 14.98 -1.94 0.30
C LEU A 21 15.13 -1.62 -1.20
N LEU A 22 14.26 -0.78 -1.76
CA LEU A 22 14.34 -0.39 -3.17
C LEU A 22 15.58 0.46 -3.46
N ALA A 23 15.93 1.39 -2.55
CA ALA A 23 17.15 2.18 -2.68
C ALA A 23 18.41 1.29 -2.60
N ASP A 24 18.43 0.32 -1.69
CA ASP A 24 19.52 -0.66 -1.57
C ASP A 24 19.65 -1.53 -2.84
N GLN A 25 18.56 -1.72 -3.58
CA GLN A 25 18.51 -2.40 -4.88
C GLN A 25 18.81 -1.47 -6.07
N GLY A 26 19.16 -0.21 -5.81
CA GLY A 26 19.55 0.76 -6.83
C GLY A 26 18.40 1.49 -7.51
N HIS A 27 17.17 1.40 -7.00
CA HIS A 27 16.07 2.23 -7.48
C HIS A 27 16.31 3.69 -7.10
N GLU A 28 15.89 4.62 -7.96
CA GLU A 28 15.61 5.99 -7.51
C GLU A 28 14.28 5.95 -6.74
N VAL A 29 14.29 6.34 -5.46
CA VAL A 29 13.10 6.27 -4.62
C VAL A 29 12.53 7.66 -4.37
N VAL A 30 11.24 7.81 -4.64
CA VAL A 30 10.47 9.02 -4.33
C VAL A 30 9.44 8.68 -3.25
N GLY A 31 9.63 9.21 -2.05
CA GLY A 31 8.72 9.01 -0.93
C GLY A 31 7.67 10.11 -0.84
N THR A 32 6.46 9.76 -0.42
CA THR A 32 5.44 10.76 -0.05
C THR A 32 4.78 10.47 1.29
N GLY A 33 4.37 11.52 1.99
CA GLY A 33 3.65 11.45 3.26
C GLY A 33 3.67 12.78 3.99
N ARG A 34 3.00 12.90 5.14
CA ARG A 34 2.83 14.20 5.83
C ARG A 34 4.09 14.79 6.44
N THR A 35 5.13 13.99 6.66
CA THR A 35 6.37 14.44 7.29
C THR A 35 7.51 13.56 6.81
N ALA A 36 8.59 14.17 6.32
CA ALA A 36 9.78 13.45 5.91
C ALA A 36 10.42 12.73 7.12
N PRO A 37 10.87 11.47 6.98
CA PRO A 37 11.73 10.84 7.98
C PRO A 37 13.16 11.41 7.84
N GLU A 38 13.88 11.49 8.95
CA GLU A 38 15.21 12.14 9.04
C GLU A 38 16.23 11.59 8.02
N ASN A 39 16.22 10.28 7.77
CA ASN A 39 17.14 9.60 6.85
C ASN A 39 16.36 8.87 5.74
N PHE A 40 15.55 9.61 4.97
CA PHE A 40 14.87 9.02 3.82
C PHE A 40 15.86 8.67 2.69
N PRO A 41 15.82 7.45 2.11
CA PRO A 41 16.78 7.01 1.10
C PRO A 41 16.37 7.46 -0.31
N GLY A 42 16.21 8.77 -0.51
CA GLY A 42 15.79 9.35 -1.79
C GLY A 42 15.19 10.75 -1.64
N THR A 43 14.35 11.14 -2.60
CA THR A 43 13.63 12.42 -2.54
C THR A 43 12.30 12.22 -1.83
N PHE A 44 11.97 13.08 -0.87
CA PHE A 44 10.70 13.02 -0.14
C PHE A 44 9.86 14.26 -0.43
N TYR A 45 8.59 14.06 -0.75
CA TYR A 45 7.61 15.12 -0.92
C TYR A 45 6.54 15.06 0.17
N GLU A 46 6.30 16.18 0.83
CA GLU A 46 5.25 16.27 1.84
C GLU A 46 3.87 16.38 1.21
N VAL A 47 2.98 15.44 1.56
CA VAL A 47 1.63 15.34 1.01
C VAL A 47 0.67 14.91 2.10
N ASP A 48 -0.48 15.60 2.19
CA ASP A 48 -1.65 15.10 2.90
C ASP A 48 -2.64 14.45 1.92
N PHE A 49 -2.81 13.13 2.03
CA PHE A 49 -3.74 12.38 1.20
C PHE A 49 -5.21 12.70 1.46
N ALA A 50 -5.52 13.42 2.54
CA ALA A 50 -6.86 13.99 2.76
C ALA A 50 -7.13 15.22 1.87
N ASP A 51 -6.09 15.92 1.40
CA ASP A 51 -6.19 17.11 0.55
C ASP A 51 -5.96 16.75 -0.92
N SER A 52 -7.04 16.67 -1.69
CA SER A 52 -6.99 16.30 -3.11
C SER A 52 -6.29 17.33 -3.99
N ALA A 53 -6.30 18.61 -3.60
CA ALA A 53 -5.66 19.69 -4.37
C ALA A 53 -4.15 19.69 -4.13
N ASN A 54 -3.73 19.56 -2.87
CA ASN A 54 -2.32 19.38 -2.52
C ASN A 54 -1.73 18.13 -3.19
N LEU A 55 -2.43 16.99 -3.11
CA LEU A 55 -2.02 15.75 -3.77
C LEU A 55 -1.88 15.91 -5.29
N ALA A 56 -2.80 16.64 -5.94
CA ALA A 56 -2.73 16.89 -7.37
C ALA A 56 -1.48 17.69 -7.75
N ALA A 57 -1.22 18.78 -7.03
CA ALA A 57 -0.09 19.68 -7.30
C ALA A 57 1.25 18.95 -7.11
N VAL A 58 1.43 18.29 -5.96
CA VAL A 58 2.67 17.57 -5.66
C VAL A 58 2.84 16.33 -6.55
N GLY A 59 1.74 15.62 -6.85
CA GLY A 59 1.76 14.51 -7.78
C GLY A 59 2.22 14.93 -9.19
N ALA A 60 1.73 16.06 -9.69
CA ALA A 60 2.14 16.59 -10.99
C ALA A 60 3.62 16.95 -11.01
N GLU A 61 4.11 17.60 -9.95
CA GLU A 61 5.53 17.91 -9.77
C GLU A 61 6.40 16.64 -9.78
N ILE A 62 5.99 15.59 -9.08
CA ILE A 62 6.70 14.30 -9.08
C ILE A 62 6.75 13.71 -10.49
N ALA A 63 5.62 13.70 -11.20
CA ALA A 63 5.53 13.14 -12.55
C ALA A 63 6.39 13.91 -13.57
N GLU A 64 6.54 15.23 -13.39
CA GLU A 64 7.39 16.08 -14.22
C GLU A 64 8.89 15.83 -13.95
N ARG A 65 9.28 15.76 -12.67
CA ARG A 65 10.69 15.67 -12.27
C ARG A 65 11.29 14.27 -12.38
N HIS A 66 10.45 13.23 -12.31
CA HIS A 66 10.93 11.84 -12.18
C HIS A 66 10.44 10.94 -13.33
N ALA A 67 11.28 10.01 -13.76
CA ALA A 67 10.95 8.98 -14.76
C ALA A 67 10.26 7.77 -14.11
N VAL A 68 9.09 8.00 -13.51
CA VAL A 68 8.40 6.99 -12.69
C VAL A 68 8.08 5.72 -13.48
N THR A 69 8.64 4.60 -13.03
CA THR A 69 8.43 3.25 -13.59
C THR A 69 7.70 2.33 -12.61
N GLY A 70 7.69 2.68 -11.32
CA GLY A 70 7.01 1.93 -10.26
C GLY A 70 6.17 2.83 -9.37
N LEU A 71 5.01 2.35 -8.93
CA LEU A 71 4.14 3.01 -7.96
C LEU A 71 3.70 2.03 -6.87
N VAL A 72 4.04 2.35 -5.61
CA VAL A 72 3.58 1.61 -4.43
C VAL A 72 2.56 2.46 -3.68
N ASN A 73 1.30 2.05 -3.79
CA ASN A 73 0.19 2.69 -3.10
C ASN A 73 0.03 2.12 -1.68
N ASN A 74 0.88 2.59 -0.76
CA ASN A 74 0.95 2.14 0.63
C ASN A 74 0.25 3.07 1.63
N ALA A 75 0.08 4.35 1.32
CA ALA A 75 -0.61 5.29 2.21
C ALA A 75 -1.99 4.77 2.62
N GLY A 76 -2.31 4.92 3.90
CA GLY A 76 -3.59 4.45 4.41
C GLY A 76 -3.89 4.87 5.84
N LEU A 77 -5.19 4.93 6.13
CA LEU A 77 -5.80 5.16 7.42
C LEU A 77 -6.48 3.89 7.90
N SER A 78 -6.41 3.61 9.20
CA SER A 78 -7.17 2.54 9.85
C SER A 78 -7.63 3.03 11.22
N GLN A 79 -8.94 3.03 11.45
CA GLN A 79 -9.53 3.30 12.76
C GLN A 79 -10.53 2.19 13.14
N ALA A 80 -10.59 1.89 14.42
CA ALA A 80 -11.52 0.92 14.97
C ALA A 80 -12.92 1.54 15.11
N ARG A 81 -13.88 1.04 14.32
CA ARG A 81 -15.30 1.42 14.38
C ARG A 81 -16.17 0.20 14.16
N SER A 82 -17.11 -0.05 15.08
CA SER A 82 -18.16 -1.04 14.90
C SER A 82 -19.26 -0.46 14.01
N ILE A 83 -20.18 -1.31 13.54
CA ILE A 83 -21.35 -0.84 12.76
C ILE A 83 -22.27 0.06 13.60
N GLU A 84 -22.26 -0.10 14.93
CA GLU A 84 -23.07 0.69 15.84
C GLU A 84 -22.55 2.13 16.01
N THR A 85 -21.23 2.32 15.88
CA THR A 85 -20.56 3.59 16.21
C THR A 85 -19.92 4.29 15.01
N VAL A 86 -19.85 3.63 13.85
CA VAL A 86 -19.23 4.22 12.66
C VAL A 86 -20.06 5.42 12.19
N THR A 87 -19.41 6.56 11.93
CA THR A 87 -20.07 7.72 11.34
C THR A 87 -19.81 7.80 9.83
N MET A 88 -20.56 8.65 9.13
CA MET A 88 -20.32 8.87 7.70
C MET A 88 -19.01 9.63 7.46
N GLU A 89 -18.62 10.50 8.39
CA GLU A 89 -17.31 11.17 8.36
C GLU A 89 -16.16 10.16 8.50
N ASP A 90 -16.32 9.11 9.34
CA ASP A 90 -15.35 8.02 9.41
C ASP A 90 -15.23 7.28 8.06
N MET A 91 -16.38 7.04 7.39
CA MET A 91 -16.41 6.41 6.07
C MET A 91 -15.73 7.29 5.01
N ASP A 92 -16.08 8.58 4.96
CA ASP A 92 -15.55 9.55 4.01
C ASP A 92 -14.04 9.74 4.19
N ALA A 93 -13.55 9.82 5.43
CA ALA A 93 -12.13 9.92 5.71
C ALA A 93 -11.33 8.71 5.21
N HIS A 94 -11.87 7.49 5.39
CA HIS A 94 -11.23 6.28 4.87
C HIS A 94 -11.32 6.22 3.35
N TYR A 95 -12.46 6.57 2.76
CA TYR A 95 -12.62 6.62 1.31
C TYR A 95 -11.63 7.60 0.67
N GLN A 96 -11.54 8.81 1.24
CA GLN A 96 -10.64 9.86 0.79
C GLN A 96 -9.18 9.39 0.75
N VAL A 97 -8.69 8.85 1.87
CA VAL A 97 -7.27 8.47 2.00
C VAL A 97 -6.95 7.12 1.36
N ASN A 98 -7.76 6.08 1.59
CA ASN A 98 -7.43 4.71 1.17
C ASN A 98 -7.80 4.42 -0.29
N LEU A 99 -8.72 5.20 -0.89
CA LEU A 99 -9.20 4.97 -2.25
C LEU A 99 -9.00 6.20 -3.14
N ARG A 100 -9.66 7.32 -2.86
CA ARG A 100 -9.69 8.47 -3.77
C ARG A 100 -8.28 8.99 -4.08
N ALA A 101 -7.48 9.22 -3.04
CA ALA A 101 -6.10 9.69 -3.18
C ALA A 101 -5.24 8.72 -4.02
N LEU A 102 -5.41 7.43 -3.82
CA LEU A 102 -4.71 6.37 -4.56
C LEU A 102 -5.07 6.40 -6.05
N VAL A 103 -6.36 6.48 -6.37
CA VAL A 103 -6.86 6.58 -7.76
C VAL A 103 -6.28 7.83 -8.42
N GLN A 104 -6.38 8.98 -7.76
CA GLN A 104 -5.90 10.26 -8.28
C GLN A 104 -4.40 10.23 -8.56
N LEU A 105 -3.59 9.75 -7.61
CA LEU A 105 -2.14 9.67 -7.82
C LEU A 105 -1.78 8.67 -8.93
N THR A 106 -2.49 7.54 -9.00
CA THR A 106 -2.27 6.55 -10.07
C THR A 106 -2.55 7.17 -11.44
N GLN A 107 -3.63 7.94 -11.59
CA GLN A 107 -3.93 8.66 -12.83
C GLN A 107 -2.86 9.68 -13.20
N ILE A 108 -2.35 10.44 -12.21
CA ILE A 108 -1.28 11.42 -12.43
C ILE A 108 0.02 10.74 -12.87
N MET A 109 0.36 9.57 -12.31
CA MET A 109 1.58 8.83 -12.66
C MET A 109 1.43 8.02 -13.95
N LEU A 110 0.21 7.76 -14.41
CA LEU A 110 -0.05 6.85 -15.53
C LEU A 110 0.70 7.22 -16.82
N PRO A 111 0.80 8.49 -17.25
CA PRO A 111 1.60 8.84 -18.43
C PRO A 111 3.07 8.43 -18.31
N ARG A 112 3.66 8.50 -17.11
CA ARG A 112 5.06 8.09 -16.86
C ARG A 112 5.19 6.57 -16.87
N LEU A 113 4.26 5.87 -16.22
CA LEU A 113 4.20 4.40 -16.21
C LEU A 113 4.02 3.81 -17.61
N LYS A 114 3.23 4.45 -18.48
CA LYS A 114 3.07 4.06 -19.89
C LYS A 114 4.31 4.33 -20.73
N ALA A 115 5.07 5.38 -20.40
CA ALA A 115 6.30 5.73 -21.09
C ALA A 115 7.52 4.89 -20.64
N ALA A 116 7.38 4.10 -19.57
CA ALA A 116 8.44 3.23 -19.09
C ALA A 116 8.71 2.08 -20.07
N GLU A 117 9.99 1.80 -20.31
CA GLU A 117 10.40 0.66 -21.14
C GLU A 117 9.91 -0.67 -20.52
N GLY A 118 9.17 -1.47 -21.29
CA GLY A 118 8.55 -2.70 -20.80
C GLY A 118 7.34 -2.49 -19.86
N GLY A 119 6.81 -1.26 -19.82
CA GLY A 119 5.66 -0.86 -19.02
C GLY A 119 5.97 -0.69 -17.53
N GLY A 120 5.14 0.09 -16.85
CA GLY A 120 5.26 0.34 -15.42
C GLY A 120 4.81 -0.80 -14.50
N ARG A 121 5.04 -0.65 -13.20
CA ARG A 121 4.61 -1.59 -12.16
C ARG A 121 3.81 -0.86 -11.09
N ILE A 122 2.61 -1.33 -10.79
CA ILE A 122 1.77 -0.78 -9.71
C ILE A 122 1.55 -1.86 -8.65
N VAL A 123 1.85 -1.52 -7.39
CA VAL A 123 1.60 -2.39 -6.23
C VAL A 123 0.70 -1.66 -5.24
N ASN A 124 -0.52 -2.16 -5.08
CA ASN A 124 -1.48 -1.67 -4.10
C ASN A 124 -1.30 -2.41 -2.77
N ILE A 125 -1.38 -1.69 -1.64
CA ILE A 125 -1.34 -2.31 -0.31
C ILE A 125 -2.75 -2.41 0.25
N ALA A 126 -3.38 -3.59 0.08
CA ALA A 126 -4.63 -3.93 0.74
C ALA A 126 -4.37 -4.35 2.20
N SER A 127 -5.03 -5.42 2.65
CA SER A 127 -4.89 -5.97 3.99
C SER A 127 -5.54 -7.34 4.05
N ARG A 128 -5.07 -8.22 4.93
CA ARG A 128 -5.77 -9.46 5.28
C ARG A 128 -7.21 -9.19 5.74
N VAL A 129 -7.54 -8.00 6.25
CA VAL A 129 -8.91 -7.69 6.71
C VAL A 129 -9.99 -7.87 5.64
N VAL A 130 -9.62 -7.99 4.36
CA VAL A 130 -10.56 -8.31 3.27
C VAL A 130 -11.26 -9.65 3.45
N VAL A 131 -10.65 -10.61 4.17
CA VAL A 131 -11.32 -11.88 4.53
C VAL A 131 -12.24 -11.76 5.75
N GLY A 132 -12.47 -10.53 6.25
CA GLY A 132 -13.37 -10.23 7.35
C GLY A 132 -12.65 -9.93 8.67
N ARG A 133 -13.09 -8.87 9.36
CA ARG A 133 -12.69 -8.55 10.74
C ARG A 133 -13.73 -7.65 11.41
N ALA A 134 -14.13 -7.98 12.64
CA ALA A 134 -15.03 -7.14 13.42
C ALA A 134 -14.42 -5.76 13.72
N VAL A 135 -15.28 -4.76 13.96
CA VAL A 135 -14.89 -3.40 14.38
C VAL A 135 -13.95 -2.70 13.39
N ARG A 136 -14.15 -2.93 12.09
CA ARG A 136 -13.31 -2.40 11.01
C ARG A 136 -14.12 -1.97 9.77
N THR A 137 -15.39 -1.57 9.93
CA THR A 137 -16.32 -1.29 8.81
C THR A 137 -15.71 -0.47 7.66
N PRO A 138 -15.22 0.78 7.87
CA PRO A 138 -14.66 1.58 6.76
C PRO A 138 -13.35 1.01 6.22
N TYR A 139 -12.54 0.38 7.08
CA TYR A 139 -11.24 -0.16 6.72
C TYR A 139 -11.35 -1.42 5.85
N VAL A 140 -12.25 -2.35 6.21
CA VAL A 140 -12.53 -3.55 5.42
C VAL A 140 -13.07 -3.16 4.05
N ALA A 141 -14.05 -2.26 4.01
CA ALA A 141 -14.64 -1.79 2.75
C ALA A 141 -13.59 -1.22 1.80
N THR A 142 -12.77 -0.28 2.29
CA THR A 142 -11.75 0.36 1.46
C THR A 142 -10.61 -0.58 1.05
N LYS A 143 -10.14 -1.47 1.94
CA LYS A 143 -9.09 -2.44 1.59
C LYS A 143 -9.59 -3.54 0.65
N ALA A 144 -10.87 -3.93 0.72
CA ALA A 144 -11.48 -4.88 -0.22
C ALA A 144 -11.63 -4.26 -1.61
N ALA A 145 -12.02 -2.98 -1.69
CA ALA A 145 -12.07 -2.25 -2.95
C ALA A 145 -10.70 -2.22 -3.67
N LEU A 146 -9.57 -2.19 -2.96
CA LEU A 146 -8.25 -2.28 -3.58
C LEU A 146 -7.99 -3.61 -4.30
N VAL A 147 -8.55 -4.73 -3.82
CA VAL A 147 -8.46 -6.02 -4.51
C VAL A 147 -9.22 -5.96 -5.83
N GLY A 148 -10.43 -5.39 -5.83
CA GLY A 148 -11.22 -5.17 -7.04
C GLY A 148 -10.55 -4.22 -8.03
N LEU A 149 -10.07 -3.07 -7.57
CA LEU A 149 -9.35 -2.09 -8.39
C LEU A 149 -8.09 -2.68 -9.01
N THR A 150 -7.34 -3.48 -8.25
CA THR A 150 -6.14 -4.17 -8.77
C THR A 150 -6.48 -5.06 -9.97
N ARG A 151 -7.57 -5.83 -9.88
CA ARG A 151 -8.02 -6.70 -10.98
C ARG A 151 -8.50 -5.88 -12.18
N SER A 152 -9.28 -4.82 -11.94
CA SER A 152 -9.76 -3.93 -13.01
C SER A 152 -8.59 -3.28 -13.75
N TRP A 153 -7.68 -2.65 -13.03
CA TRP A 153 -6.56 -1.93 -13.64
C TRP A 153 -5.55 -2.86 -14.31
N ALA A 154 -5.39 -4.08 -13.81
CA ALA A 154 -4.61 -5.10 -14.50
C ALA A 154 -5.16 -5.40 -15.90
N LEU A 155 -6.49 -5.46 -16.05
CA LEU A 155 -7.13 -5.63 -17.36
C LEU A 155 -7.00 -4.37 -18.21
N ASP A 156 -7.27 -3.19 -17.62
CA ASP A 156 -7.24 -1.91 -18.33
C ASP A 156 -5.85 -1.60 -18.91
N LEU A 157 -4.78 -1.94 -18.19
CA LEU A 157 -3.42 -1.49 -18.49
C LEU A 157 -2.49 -2.59 -19.04
N ALA A 158 -2.98 -3.82 -19.19
CA ALA A 158 -2.17 -4.93 -19.74
C ALA A 158 -1.60 -4.62 -21.13
N HIS A 159 -2.37 -3.92 -21.97
CA HIS A 159 -1.96 -3.55 -23.33
C HIS A 159 -0.81 -2.53 -23.35
N ASP A 160 -0.62 -1.77 -22.27
CA ASP A 160 0.51 -0.86 -22.08
C ASP A 160 1.75 -1.57 -21.47
N GLY A 161 1.68 -2.89 -21.25
CA GLY A 161 2.73 -3.65 -20.57
C GLY A 161 2.81 -3.38 -19.06
N ILE A 162 1.82 -2.69 -18.48
CA ILE A 162 1.78 -2.37 -17.05
C ILE A 162 1.19 -3.54 -16.27
N THR A 163 1.87 -3.98 -15.21
CA THR A 163 1.29 -4.95 -14.26
C THR A 163 0.74 -4.23 -13.03
N VAL A 164 -0.43 -4.65 -12.56
CA VAL A 164 -1.04 -4.13 -11.34
C VAL A 164 -1.28 -5.28 -10.38
N ASN A 165 -0.64 -5.27 -9.22
CA ASN A 165 -0.77 -6.31 -8.21
C ASN A 165 -1.06 -5.72 -6.84
N CYS A 166 -1.43 -6.59 -5.91
CA CYS A 166 -1.82 -6.23 -4.57
C CYS A 166 -1.08 -7.08 -3.54
N ILE A 167 -0.62 -6.46 -2.46
CA ILE A 167 -0.19 -7.15 -1.25
C ILE A 167 -1.29 -7.00 -0.20
N ALA A 168 -1.64 -8.10 0.47
CA ALA A 168 -2.56 -8.13 1.61
C ALA A 168 -1.81 -8.52 2.89
N PRO A 169 -1.22 -7.54 3.62
CA PRO A 169 -0.49 -7.83 4.85
C PRO A 169 -1.41 -8.32 5.97
N GLY A 170 -0.90 -9.21 6.82
CA GLY A 170 -1.48 -9.50 8.12
C GLY A 170 -1.16 -8.40 9.16
N PRO A 171 -1.26 -8.73 10.46
CA PRO A 171 -0.67 -7.94 11.54
C PRO A 171 0.84 -7.75 11.32
N VAL A 172 1.29 -6.50 11.23
CA VAL A 172 2.70 -6.12 11.07
C VAL A 172 3.06 -5.13 12.17
N ALA A 173 4.19 -5.33 12.84
CA ALA A 173 4.66 -4.58 14.02
C ALA A 173 5.04 -3.10 13.71
N THR A 174 4.09 -2.34 13.18
CA THR A 174 4.20 -0.92 12.86
C THR A 174 3.64 -0.05 13.98
N LYS A 175 3.95 1.26 13.97
CA LYS A 175 3.28 2.23 14.86
C LYS A 175 1.75 2.18 14.75
N LEU A 176 1.21 1.95 13.55
CA LEU A 176 -0.24 1.81 13.32
C LEU A 176 -0.81 0.56 14.03
N PHE A 177 -0.09 -0.56 13.97
CA PHE A 177 -0.52 -1.79 14.63
C PHE A 177 -0.47 -1.67 16.15
N LYS A 178 0.66 -1.16 16.69
CA LYS A 178 0.85 -0.93 18.13
C LYS A 178 -0.18 0.06 18.70
N GLY A 179 -0.51 1.11 17.96
CA GLY A 179 -1.55 2.06 18.36
C GLY A 179 -2.96 1.45 18.41
N ASN A 180 -3.21 0.38 17.65
CA ASN A 180 -4.48 -0.35 17.66
C ASN A 180 -4.49 -1.56 18.61
N HIS A 181 -3.33 -2.02 19.08
CA HIS A 181 -3.17 -3.20 19.94
C HIS A 181 -2.03 -2.94 20.94
N PRO A 182 -2.32 -2.25 22.07
CA PRO A 182 -1.33 -1.96 23.10
C PRO A 182 -0.70 -3.24 23.68
N ASP A 183 0.54 -3.14 24.17
CA ASP A 183 1.23 -4.26 24.80
C ASP A 183 0.44 -4.80 26.02
N GLY A 184 0.32 -6.11 26.12
CA GLY A 184 -0.47 -6.77 27.18
C GLY A 184 -1.98 -6.72 27.00
N SER A 185 -2.51 -6.07 25.95
CA SER A 185 -3.94 -6.09 25.65
C SER A 185 -4.42 -7.49 25.26
N LYS A 186 -5.65 -7.83 25.64
CA LYS A 186 -6.29 -9.09 25.24
C LYS A 186 -6.38 -9.18 23.71
N GLU A 187 -6.71 -8.07 23.06
CA GLU A 187 -6.81 -7.98 21.61
C GLU A 187 -5.48 -8.30 20.92
N LEU A 188 -4.34 -7.90 21.49
CA LEU A 188 -3.03 -8.27 20.96
C LEU A 188 -2.80 -9.78 21.08
N VAL A 189 -3.08 -10.37 22.26
CA VAL A 189 -2.94 -11.82 22.49
C VAL A 189 -3.81 -12.61 21.50
N ASP A 190 -5.08 -12.24 21.37
CA ASP A 190 -6.04 -12.90 20.49
C ASP A 190 -5.61 -12.79 19.02
N VAL A 191 -5.12 -11.62 18.59
CA VAL A 191 -4.62 -11.41 17.24
C VAL A 191 -3.39 -12.27 16.96
N LEU A 192 -2.43 -12.36 17.89
CA LEU A 192 -1.23 -13.17 17.70
C LEU A 192 -1.56 -14.67 17.67
N ALA A 193 -2.47 -15.13 18.52
CA ALA A 193 -2.95 -16.52 18.54
C ALA A 193 -3.66 -16.93 17.24
N SER A 194 -4.27 -15.97 16.53
CA SER A 194 -4.89 -16.22 15.21
C SER A 194 -3.90 -16.42 14.06
N ILE A 195 -2.60 -16.21 14.26
CA ILE A 195 -1.58 -16.30 13.22
C ILE A 195 -0.88 -17.66 13.34
N PRO A 196 -0.93 -18.53 12.31
CA PRO A 196 -0.22 -19.82 12.34
C PRO A 196 1.28 -19.74 12.63
N LEU A 197 1.98 -18.72 12.12
CA LEU A 197 3.39 -18.49 12.47
C LEU A 197 3.61 -17.89 13.88
N GLY A 198 2.55 -17.66 14.66
CA GLY A 198 2.60 -17.28 16.08
C GLY A 198 3.10 -15.86 16.38
N ARG A 199 3.30 -15.01 15.36
CA ARG A 199 3.81 -13.64 15.54
C ARG A 199 3.27 -12.67 14.51
N ALA A 200 3.32 -11.38 14.86
CA ALA A 200 3.20 -10.32 13.86
C ALA A 200 4.41 -10.35 12.91
N GLY A 201 4.18 -9.94 11.66
CA GLY A 201 5.25 -9.69 10.71
C GLY A 201 6.03 -8.42 11.04
N VAL A 202 7.17 -8.23 10.41
CA VAL A 202 7.92 -6.96 10.42
C VAL A 202 7.80 -6.23 9.07
N PRO A 203 7.96 -4.90 9.01
CA PRO A 203 7.83 -4.14 7.75
C PRO A 203 8.65 -4.69 6.58
N GLU A 204 9.85 -5.20 6.86
CA GLU A 204 10.81 -5.73 5.89
C GLU A 204 10.27 -7.00 5.22
N GLU A 205 9.47 -7.80 5.93
CA GLU A 205 8.80 -8.99 5.38
C GLU A 205 7.68 -8.63 4.39
N ILE A 206 7.19 -7.38 4.42
CA ILE A 206 6.25 -6.87 3.42
C ILE A 206 7.00 -6.18 2.27
N ALA A 207 8.10 -5.49 2.57
CA ALA A 207 8.95 -4.83 1.58
C ALA A 207 9.49 -5.80 0.53
N GLY A 208 9.94 -6.99 0.95
CA GLY A 208 10.48 -8.01 0.04
C GLY A 208 9.51 -8.41 -1.09
N PRO A 209 8.28 -8.87 -0.77
CA PRO A 209 7.26 -9.15 -1.77
C PRO A 209 6.87 -7.95 -2.65
N ILE A 210 6.87 -6.72 -2.11
CA ILE A 210 6.65 -5.51 -2.92
C ILE A 210 7.77 -5.35 -3.95
N ALA A 211 9.03 -5.43 -3.53
CA ALA A 211 10.18 -5.34 -4.41
C ALA A 211 10.17 -6.44 -5.48
N PHE A 212 9.79 -7.67 -5.13
CA PHE A 212 9.59 -8.76 -6.09
C PHE A 212 8.56 -8.39 -7.16
N LEU A 213 7.38 -7.89 -6.78
CA LEU A 213 6.33 -7.49 -7.73
C LEU A 213 6.69 -6.28 -8.60
N LEU A 214 7.65 -5.46 -8.16
CA LEU A 214 8.22 -4.36 -8.95
C LEU A 214 9.33 -4.84 -9.90
N SER A 215 9.87 -6.04 -9.70
CA SER A 215 11.03 -6.56 -10.44
C SER A 215 10.65 -7.19 -11.79
N PRO A 216 11.61 -7.35 -12.71
CA PRO A 216 11.41 -8.11 -13.95
C PRO A 216 10.97 -9.57 -13.74
N ALA A 217 11.31 -10.18 -12.58
CA ALA A 217 10.93 -11.55 -12.26
C ALA A 217 9.42 -11.73 -12.08
N ALA A 218 8.68 -10.64 -11.85
CA ALA A 218 7.22 -10.63 -11.76
C ALA A 218 6.54 -10.13 -13.05
N SER A 219 7.25 -10.04 -14.18
CA SER A 219 6.73 -9.47 -15.44
C SER A 219 5.49 -10.19 -16.00
N TYR A 220 5.22 -11.43 -15.58
CA TYR A 220 4.04 -12.19 -15.98
C TYR A 220 2.99 -12.35 -14.87
N ILE A 221 3.09 -11.54 -13.81
CA ILE A 221 2.16 -11.54 -12.68
C ILE A 221 1.39 -10.23 -12.72
N THR A 222 0.07 -10.28 -12.94
CA THR A 222 -0.81 -9.10 -12.88
C THR A 222 -2.20 -9.50 -12.38
N GLY A 223 -2.90 -8.57 -11.75
CA GLY A 223 -4.23 -8.77 -11.15
C GLY A 223 -4.23 -9.63 -9.89
N GLN A 224 -3.06 -9.96 -9.33
CA GLN A 224 -2.94 -10.90 -8.22
C GLN A 224 -2.96 -10.20 -6.87
N THR A 225 -3.48 -10.90 -5.85
CA THR A 225 -3.37 -10.50 -4.45
C THR A 225 -2.53 -11.51 -3.69
N LEU A 226 -1.37 -11.09 -3.21
CA LEU A 226 -0.48 -11.91 -2.40
C LEU A 226 -0.69 -11.62 -0.91
N TYR A 227 -1.15 -12.63 -0.16
CA TYR A 227 -1.29 -12.54 1.29
C TYR A 227 0.07 -12.74 1.97
N VAL A 228 0.52 -11.71 2.68
CA VAL A 228 1.76 -11.77 3.48
C VAL A 228 1.38 -11.64 4.95
N CYS A 229 0.89 -12.75 5.51
CA CYS A 229 0.14 -12.71 6.78
C CYS A 229 0.44 -13.86 7.76
N GLY A 230 1.55 -14.55 7.59
CA GLY A 230 1.97 -15.66 8.46
C GLY A 230 0.95 -16.81 8.53
N GLY A 231 0.21 -17.03 7.43
CA GLY A 231 -0.83 -18.06 7.33
C GLY A 231 -2.21 -17.62 7.85
N GLY A 232 -2.36 -16.41 8.39
CA GLY A 232 -3.62 -16.01 9.04
C GLY A 232 -4.83 -15.84 8.12
N SER A 233 -4.67 -15.99 6.79
CA SER A 233 -5.77 -16.03 5.83
C SER A 233 -6.21 -17.46 5.47
N ILE A 234 -5.44 -18.49 5.84
CA ILE A 234 -5.78 -19.89 5.54
C ILE A 234 -7.09 -20.27 6.25
N GLY A 235 -7.93 -21.06 5.59
CA GLY A 235 -9.24 -21.48 6.10
C GLY A 235 -10.37 -20.46 5.88
N HIS A 236 -10.10 -19.34 5.23
CA HIS A 236 -11.11 -18.35 4.84
C HIS A 236 -11.46 -18.48 3.36
N VAL A 237 -12.69 -18.13 2.99
CA VAL A 237 -13.08 -18.02 1.58
C VAL A 237 -12.27 -16.89 0.94
N PRO A 238 -11.59 -17.13 -0.20
CA PRO A 238 -10.82 -16.10 -0.87
C PRO A 238 -11.73 -14.98 -1.40
N VAL A 239 -11.18 -13.76 -1.45
CA VAL A 239 -11.79 -12.55 -2.03
C VAL A 239 -11.02 -12.12 -3.26
#